data_AF-A0AAW9LGU1-F1
#
_entry.id   AF-A0AAW9LGU1-F1
#
_cell.length_a   1.000
_cell.length_b   1.000
_cell.length_c   1.000
_cell.angle_alpha   90.00
_cell.angle_beta   90.00
_cell.angle_gamma   90.00
#
_symmetry.space_group_name_H-M   'P 1'
#
loop_
_entity.id
_entity.type
_entity.pdbx_description
1 polymer ?
#
loop_
_entity_poly.entity_id
_entity_poly.type
_entity_poly.pdbx_seq_one_letter_code
_entity_poly.pdbx_strand_id
1 'polypeptide(L)' 'MVDEEVVVDKLRFVNQYTLDLKEMRGMSKDEYLDDMVSQRAVERTLMNLI' A
#
# COMPACT_ATOMS: atom_id res chain seq x y z
N MET A 1 11.31 -22.81 -11.17
CA MET A 1 9.88 -22.83 -10.80
C MET A 1 9.80 -22.12 -9.46
N VAL A 2 8.97 -21.08 -9.32
CA VAL A 2 8.89 -20.32 -8.06
C VAL A 2 8.07 -21.15 -7.05
N ASP A 3 8.52 -21.14 -5.80
CA ASP A 3 7.84 -21.80 -4.68
C ASP A 3 6.44 -21.21 -4.46
N GLU A 4 5.43 -22.06 -4.39
CA GLU A 4 4.03 -21.64 -4.22
C GLU A 4 3.81 -20.92 -2.88
N GLU A 5 4.48 -21.34 -1.80
CA GLU A 5 4.35 -20.68 -0.49
C GLU A 5 4.86 -19.24 -0.55
N VAL A 6 5.97 -19.01 -1.26
CA VAL A 6 6.53 -17.67 -1.46
C VAL A 6 5.56 -16.78 -2.24
N VAL A 7 4.89 -17.32 -3.26
CA VAL A 7 3.88 -16.57 -4.04
C VAL A 7 2.67 -16.24 -3.17
N VAL A 8 2.16 -17.21 -2.41
CA VAL A 8 1.01 -17.03 -1.50
C VAL A 8 1.29 -15.94 -0.47
N ASP A 9 2.46 -15.95 0.16
CA ASP A 9 2.83 -14.93 1.15
C ASP A 9 2.94 -13.54 0.52
N LYS A 10 3.53 -13.43 -0.67
CA LYS A 10 3.60 -12.16 -1.41
C LYS A 10 2.20 -11.64 -1.75
N LEU A 11 1.28 -12.51 -2.19
CA LEU A 11 -0.11 -12.11 -2.46
C LEU A 11 -0.85 -11.67 -1.19
N ARG A 12 -0.56 -12.26 -0.02
CA ARG A 12 -1.11 -11.79 1.26
C ARG A 12 -0.62 -10.39 1.61
N PHE A 13 0.68 -10.11 1.41
CA PHE A 13 1.21 -8.75 1.62
C PHE A 13 0.59 -7.74 0.65
N VAL A 14 0.41 -8.10 -0.61
CA VAL A 14 -0.27 -7.24 -1.60
C VAL A 14 -1.70 -6.91 -1.17
N ASN A 15 -2.44 -7.91 -0.69
CA ASN A 15 -3.80 -7.69 -0.17
C ASN A 15 -3.81 -6.76 1.06
N GLN A 16 -2.85 -6.91 1.98
CA GLN A 16 -2.75 -6.02 3.13
C GLN A 16 -2.46 -4.57 2.71
N TYR A 17 -1.44 -4.37 1.89
CA TYR A 17 -1.05 -3.04 1.41
C TYR A 17 -2.15 -2.35 0.60
N THR A 18 -2.89 -3.11 -0.20
CA THR A 18 -4.02 -2.54 -0.95
C THR A 18 -5.25 -2.25 -0.07
N LEU A 19 -5.42 -2.93 1.07
CA LEU A 19 -6.42 -2.57 2.07
C LEU A 19 -6.05 -1.25 2.76
N ASP A 20 -4.80 -1.09 3.20
CA ASP A 20 -4.31 0.14 3.83
C ASP A 20 -4.52 1.36 2.90
N LEU A 21 -4.22 1.21 1.60
CA LEU A 21 -4.48 2.25 0.59
C LEU A 21 -5.97 2.54 0.37
N LYS A 22 -6.84 1.54 0.57
CA LYS A 22 -8.30 1.74 0.46
C LYS A 22 -8.85 2.53 1.65
N GLU A 23 -8.29 2.37 2.84
CA GLU A 23 -8.69 3.17 4.02
C GLU A 23 -8.40 4.66 3.83
N MET A 24 -7.40 4.99 2.99
CA MET A 24 -7.08 6.37 2.61
C MET A 24 -8.00 6.93 1.51
N ARG A 25 -8.94 6.13 0.96
CA ARG A 25 -9.95 6.66 0.04
C ARG A 25 -10.88 7.60 0.79
N GLY A 26 -11.13 8.75 0.19
CA GLY A 26 -12.05 9.77 0.73
C GLY A 26 -11.34 11.02 1.24
N MET A 27 -10.01 10.97 1.38
CA MET A 27 -9.20 12.16 1.61
C MET A 27 -9.22 13.08 0.39
N SER A 28 -9.41 14.38 0.61
CA SER A 28 -9.30 15.36 -0.46
C SER A 28 -7.84 15.50 -0.91
N LYS A 29 -7.61 15.98 -2.13
CA LYS A 29 -6.23 16.19 -2.62
C LYS A 29 -5.47 17.18 -1.74
N ASP A 30 -6.11 18.25 -1.30
CA ASP A 30 -5.46 19.28 -0.49
C ASP A 30 -5.09 18.75 0.89
N GLU A 31 -6.01 18.01 1.53
CA GLU A 31 -5.76 17.30 2.79
C GLU A 31 -4.62 16.29 2.67
N TYR A 32 -4.55 15.55 1.56
CA TYR A 32 -3.46 14.63 1.29
C TYR A 32 -2.11 15.34 1.10
N LEU A 33 -2.10 16.48 0.41
CA LEU A 33 -0.88 17.24 0.13
C LEU A 33 -0.35 17.99 1.36
N ASP A 34 -1.22 18.34 2.30
CA ASP A 34 -0.83 18.97 3.56
C ASP A 34 -0.30 17.97 4.60
N ASP A 35 -0.60 16.67 4.46
CA ASP A 35 -0.08 15.61 5.33
C ASP A 35 1.08 14.81 4.70
N MET A 36 2.30 15.25 5.00
CA MET A 36 3.53 14.55 4.58
C MET A 36 3.67 13.13 5.15
N VAL A 37 3.08 12.84 6.31
CA VAL A 37 3.17 11.50 6.93
C VAL A 37 2.34 10.51 6.11
N SER A 38 1.12 10.90 5.75
CA SER A 38 0.25 10.11 4.87
C SER A 38 0.88 9.91 3.48
N GLN A 39 1.48 10.96 2.89
CA GLN A 39 2.20 10.82 1.62
C GLN A 39 3.32 9.79 1.68
N ARG A 40 4.18 9.88 2.70
CA ARG A 40 5.27 8.93 2.91
C ARG A 40 4.78 7.49 3.13
N ALA A 41 3.64 7.33 3.83
CA ALA A 41 3.04 6.03 4.05
C ALA A 41 2.56 5.42 2.73
N VAL A 42 1.85 6.19 1.89
CA VAL A 42 1.40 5.75 0.56
C VAL A 42 2.58 5.38 -0.32
N GLU A 43 3.60 6.24 -0.44
CA GLU A 43 4.79 5.98 -1.24
C GLU A 43 5.50 4.70 -0.82
N ARG A 44 5.68 4.49 0.49
CA ARG A 44 6.33 3.29 1.01
C ARG A 44 5.50 2.04 0.75
N THR A 45 4.18 2.13 0.88
CA THR A 45 3.28 1.02 0.58
C THR A 45 3.33 0.65 -0.91
N LEU A 46 3.38 1.64 -1.81
CA LEU A 46 3.53 1.41 -3.25
C LEU A 46 4.92 0.83 -3.60
N MET A 47 6.00 1.29 -2.97
CA MET A 47 7.33 0.70 -3.16
C MET A 47 7.40 -0.76 -2.72
N ASN A 48 6.71 -1.13 -1.63
CA ASN A 48 6.68 -2.51 -1.15
C ASN A 48 5.82 -3.44 -2.03
N LEU A 49 4.97 -2.88 -2.89
CA LEU A 49 4.09 -3.60 -3.81
C LEU A 49 4.77 -3.95 -5.16
N ILE A 50 5.87 -3.27 -5.51
CA ILE A 50 6.65 -3.47 -6.74
C ILE A 50 7.81 -4.43 -6.47
#